data_AF-A0A8J2MJH3-F1
#
_entry.id   AF-A0A8J2MJH3-F1
#
_cell.length_a   1.000
_cell.length_b   1.000
_cell.length_c   1.000
_cell.angle_alpha   90.00
_cell.angle_beta   90.00
_cell.angle_gamma   90.00
#
_symmetry.space_group_name_H-M   'P 1'
#
loop_
_entity.id
_entity.type
_entity.pdbx_description
1 polymer ?
#
loop_
_entity_poly.entity_id
_entity_poly.type
_entity_poly.pdbx_seq_one_letter_code
_entity_poly.pdbx_strand_id
1 'polypeptide(L)'
;LKMNSNLQLIRSLLREIRLTSSESKIKDNIVVRYIMEQARAHKETSETLCKAREELLHLATTYNCYLSSLRTYNEINTQYAGAGERTVRETADLVGFKLPHDPNIDLFMSMLCGSV
;
A
#
# COMPACT_ATOMS: atom_id res chain seq x y z
N LEU A 1 -18.63 1.65 -23.11
CA LEU A 1 -19.06 0.78 -21.99
C LEU A 1 -18.85 1.54 -20.69
N LYS A 2 -19.93 2.08 -20.09
CA LYS A 2 -19.87 2.91 -18.89
C LYS A 2 -19.48 2.02 -17.70
N MET A 3 -18.20 2.05 -17.30
CA MET A 3 -17.72 1.29 -16.15
C MET A 3 -18.44 1.80 -14.90
N ASN A 4 -19.09 0.88 -14.19
CA ASN A 4 -19.81 1.20 -12.97
C ASN A 4 -18.76 1.45 -11.88
N SER A 5 -18.41 2.71 -11.66
CA SER A 5 -17.37 3.19 -10.73
C SER A 5 -17.51 2.57 -9.33
N ASN A 6 -18.75 2.36 -8.89
CA ASN A 6 -19.09 1.73 -7.62
C ASN A 6 -18.57 0.29 -7.52
N LEU A 7 -18.67 -0.49 -8.60
CA LEU A 7 -18.15 -1.86 -8.64
C LEU A 7 -16.62 -1.89 -8.66
N GLN A 8 -15.97 -0.89 -9.24
CA GLN A 8 -14.51 -0.80 -9.20
C GLN A 8 -14.04 -0.46 -7.78
N LEU A 9 -14.71 0.47 -7.10
CA LEU A 9 -14.40 0.84 -5.72
C LEU A 9 -14.57 -0.35 -4.78
N ILE A 10 -15.68 -1.08 -4.87
CA ILE A 10 -15.91 -2.29 -4.07
C ILE A 10 -14.81 -3.33 -4.33
N ARG A 11 -14.44 -3.56 -5.60
CA ARG A 11 -13.34 -4.49 -5.93
C ARG A 11 -12.00 -4.05 -5.35
N SER A 12 -11.69 -2.75 -5.40
CA SER A 12 -10.48 -2.20 -4.78
C SER A 12 -10.48 -2.42 -3.27
N LEU A 13 -11.59 -2.11 -2.61
CA LEU A 13 -11.74 -2.26 -1.17
C LEU A 13 -11.59 -3.72 -0.73
N LEU A 14 -12.21 -4.66 -1.45
CA LEU A 14 -12.07 -6.10 -1.21
C LEU A 14 -10.65 -6.60 -1.43
N ARG A 15 -9.91 -6.02 -2.38
CA ARG A 15 -8.49 -6.34 -2.60
C ARG A 15 -7.65 -5.89 -1.40
N GLU A 16 -7.83 -4.68 -0.91
CA GLU A 16 -7.09 -4.18 0.25
C GLU A 16 -7.39 -4.99 1.52
N ILE A 17 -8.66 -5.35 1.73
CA ILE A 17 -9.06 -6.24 2.85
C ILE A 17 -8.38 -7.60 2.73
N ARG A 18 -8.29 -8.17 1.51
CA ARG A 18 -7.59 -9.45 1.29
C ARG A 18 -6.09 -9.36 1.58
N LEU A 19 -5.46 -8.25 1.24
CA LEU A 19 -4.02 -8.06 1.47
C LEU A 19 -3.70 -7.87 2.96
N THR A 20 -4.65 -7.36 3.73
CA THR A 20 -4.47 -7.06 5.16
C THR A 20 -4.96 -8.20 6.07
N SER A 21 -6.00 -8.93 5.66
CA SER A 21 -6.59 -10.01 6.46
C SER A 21 -5.80 -11.31 6.32
N SER A 22 -5.52 -11.96 7.45
CA SER A 22 -4.92 -13.29 7.52
C SER A 22 -5.93 -14.43 7.32
N GLU A 23 -7.21 -14.12 7.10
CA GLU A 23 -8.25 -15.14 6.97
C GLU A 23 -8.20 -15.86 5.62
N SER A 24 -8.23 -17.20 5.68
CA SER A 24 -8.17 -18.08 4.50
C SER A 24 -9.32 -17.86 3.50
N LYS A 25 -10.48 -17.41 3.97
CA LYS A 25 -11.70 -17.21 3.19
C LYS A 25 -12.25 -15.81 3.35
N ILE A 26 -12.06 -14.98 2.32
CA ILE A 26 -12.56 -13.59 2.23
C ILE A 26 -14.07 -13.49 2.46
N LYS A 27 -14.84 -14.53 2.11
CA LYS A 27 -16.30 -14.56 2.29
C LYS A 27 -16.74 -14.68 3.76
N ASP A 28 -15.87 -15.23 4.61
CA ASP A 28 -16.15 -15.41 6.04
C ASP A 28 -15.81 -14.13 6.83
N ASN A 29 -15.04 -13.23 6.21
CA ASN A 29 -14.71 -11.95 6.79
C ASN A 29 -15.97 -11.07 6.98
N ILE A 30 -16.21 -10.67 8.23
CA ILE A 30 -17.40 -9.91 8.61
C ILE A 30 -17.49 -8.55 7.89
N VAL A 31 -16.34 -7.91 7.62
CA VAL A 31 -16.26 -6.62 6.92
C VAL A 31 -16.68 -6.77 5.47
N VAL A 32 -16.23 -7.84 4.81
CA VAL A 32 -16.59 -8.15 3.42
C VAL A 32 -18.08 -8.41 3.29
N ARG A 33 -18.67 -9.20 4.20
CA ARG A 33 -20.11 -9.45 4.23
C ARG A 33 -20.89 -8.15 4.39
N TYR A 34 -20.51 -7.32 5.35
CA TYR A 34 -21.14 -6.03 5.60
C TYR A 34 -21.11 -5.14 4.35
N ILE A 35 -19.94 -4.98 3.71
CA ILE A 35 -19.80 -4.17 2.49
C ILE A 35 -20.72 -4.69 1.37
N MET A 36 -20.79 -6.00 1.19
CA MET A 36 -21.62 -6.62 0.15
C MET A 36 -23.13 -6.52 0.44
N GLU A 37 -23.53 -6.47 1.70
CA GLU A 37 -24.91 -6.20 2.12
C GLU A 37 -25.28 -4.73 1.87
N GLN A 38 -24.43 -3.79 2.31
CA GLN A 38 -24.62 -2.34 2.08
C GLN A 38 -24.65 -2.00 0.59
N ALA A 39 -23.73 -2.55 -0.21
CA ALA A 39 -23.70 -2.33 -1.66
C ALA A 39 -24.97 -2.81 -2.38
N ARG A 40 -25.64 -3.84 -1.84
CA ARG A 40 -26.91 -4.34 -2.38
C ARG A 40 -28.10 -3.48 -1.96
N ALA A 41 -28.13 -3.04 -0.71
CA ALA A 41 -29.19 -2.18 -0.18
C ALA A 41 -29.30 -0.83 -0.91
N HIS A 42 -28.17 -0.31 -1.41
CA HIS A 42 -28.09 1.02 -2.04
C HIS A 42 -27.96 0.98 -3.59
N LYS A 43 -28.32 -0.14 -4.24
CA LYS A 43 -28.13 -0.34 -5.69
C LYS A 43 -29.12 0.45 -6.56
N GLU A 44 -30.35 0.62 -6.10
CA GLU A 44 -31.46 1.27 -6.81
C GLU A 44 -32.35 1.89 -5.73
N THR A 45 -32.61 3.21 -5.75
CA THR A 45 -33.90 3.86 -5.37
C THR A 45 -33.75 5.35 -4.93
N SER A 46 -34.85 6.11 -5.12
CA SER A 46 -35.27 7.50 -4.75
C SER A 46 -34.29 8.57 -4.24
N GLU A 47 -34.60 9.87 -4.47
CA GLU A 47 -33.79 11.05 -4.09
C GLU A 47 -33.25 11.04 -2.64
N THR A 48 -34.05 10.62 -1.65
CA THR A 48 -33.60 10.51 -0.24
C THR A 48 -32.51 9.46 -0.03
N LEU A 49 -32.49 8.40 -0.83
CA LEU A 49 -31.49 7.33 -0.82
C LEU A 49 -30.28 7.66 -1.69
N CYS A 50 -30.37 8.68 -2.55
CA CYS A 50 -29.21 9.20 -3.29
C CYS A 50 -28.16 9.78 -2.34
N LYS A 51 -28.59 10.51 -1.30
CA LYS A 51 -27.69 11.03 -0.26
C LYS A 51 -27.01 9.90 0.53
N ALA A 52 -27.76 8.91 0.98
CA ALA A 52 -27.20 7.74 1.68
C ALA A 52 -26.21 6.96 0.80
N ARG A 53 -26.48 6.86 -0.51
CA ARG A 53 -25.56 6.25 -1.48
C ARG A 53 -24.27 7.06 -1.60
N GLU A 54 -24.36 8.38 -1.69
CA GLU A 54 -23.19 9.26 -1.78
C GLU A 54 -22.35 9.22 -0.50
N GLU A 55 -22.99 9.21 0.67
CA GLU A 55 -22.33 9.03 1.97
C GLU A 55 -21.61 7.67 2.03
N LEU A 56 -22.26 6.60 1.58
CA LEU A 56 -21.64 5.27 1.52
C LEU A 56 -20.45 5.22 0.55
N LEU A 57 -20.55 5.89 -0.60
CA LEU A 57 -19.45 6.00 -1.56
C LEU A 57 -18.28 6.80 -0.99
N HIS A 58 -18.57 7.89 -0.29
CA HIS A 58 -17.56 8.69 0.40
C HIS A 58 -16.84 7.85 1.46
N LEU A 59 -17.60 7.15 2.32
CA LEU A 59 -17.04 6.24 3.31
C LEU A 59 -16.16 5.15 2.68
N ALA A 60 -16.66 4.47 1.65
CA ALA A 60 -15.91 3.44 0.95
C ALA A 60 -14.60 3.97 0.34
N THR A 61 -14.63 5.19 -0.20
CA THR A 61 -13.44 5.85 -0.75
C THR A 61 -12.43 6.19 0.35
N THR A 62 -12.91 6.74 1.47
CA THR A 62 -12.09 7.06 2.64
C THR A 62 -11.40 5.81 3.21
N TYR A 63 -12.15 4.71 3.37
CA TYR A 63 -11.56 3.45 3.86
C TYR A 63 -10.59 2.82 2.85
N ASN A 64 -10.88 2.89 1.55
CA ASN A 64 -9.94 2.40 0.53
C ASN A 64 -8.62 3.19 0.57
N CYS A 65 -8.69 4.52 0.70
CA CYS A 65 -7.52 5.38 0.87
C CYS A 65 -6.74 5.03 2.14
N TYR A 66 -7.45 4.86 3.27
CA TYR A 66 -6.86 4.52 4.54
C TYR A 66 -6.10 3.18 4.49
N LEU A 67 -6.74 2.11 3.98
CA LEU A 67 -6.12 0.79 3.89
C LEU A 67 -4.92 0.79 2.94
N SER A 68 -5.04 1.45 1.78
CA SER A 68 -3.91 1.59 0.85
C SER A 68 -2.76 2.36 1.50
N SER A 69 -3.05 3.42 2.26
CA SER A 69 -2.03 4.21 2.95
C SER A 69 -1.34 3.40 4.04
N LEU A 70 -2.09 2.56 4.77
CA LEU A 70 -1.56 1.67 5.79
C LEU A 70 -0.61 0.63 5.20
N ARG A 71 -0.96 0.05 4.04
CA ARG A 71 -0.06 -0.88 3.32
C ARG A 71 1.25 -0.19 2.91
N THR A 72 1.16 0.98 2.27
CA THR A 72 2.34 1.76 1.89
C THR A 72 3.16 2.17 3.12
N TYR A 73 2.51 2.56 4.21
CA TYR A 73 3.19 2.86 5.47
C TYR A 73 3.96 1.65 5.98
N ASN A 74 3.36 0.45 5.97
CA ASN A 74 4.06 -0.76 6.41
C ASN A 74 5.25 -1.11 5.51
N GLU A 75 5.14 -0.90 4.19
CA GLU A 75 6.26 -1.09 3.25
C GLU A 75 7.41 -0.14 3.56
N ILE A 76 7.11 1.15 3.73
CA ILE A 76 8.10 2.18 4.10
C ILE A 76 8.68 1.89 5.47
N ASN A 77 7.85 1.56 6.46
CA ASN A 77 8.29 1.25 7.82
C ASN A 77 9.21 0.02 7.82
N THR A 78 8.90 -1.02 7.03
CA THR A 78 9.78 -2.19 6.91
C THR A 78 11.13 -1.86 6.28
N GLN A 79 11.15 -0.98 5.28
CA GLN A 79 12.38 -0.58 4.60
C GLN A 79 13.23 0.38 5.46
N TYR A 80 12.60 1.36 6.08
CA TYR A 80 13.29 2.50 6.69
C TYR A 80 13.29 2.50 8.21
N ALA A 81 12.34 1.85 8.89
CA ALA A 81 12.44 1.69 10.34
C ALA A 81 13.58 0.73 10.66
N GLY A 82 14.62 1.24 11.32
CA GLY A 82 15.76 0.46 11.76
C GLY A 82 15.38 -0.44 12.93
N ALA A 83 15.89 -1.67 12.95
CA ALA A 83 15.85 -2.55 14.11
C ALA A 83 16.83 -2.12 15.24
N GLY A 84 17.20 -0.83 15.28
CA GLY A 84 18.30 -0.28 16.08
C GLY A 84 19.22 0.62 15.24
N GLU A 85 20.45 0.80 15.71
CA GLU A 85 21.50 1.53 14.99
C GLU A 85 21.98 0.74 13.77
N ARG A 86 21.98 1.37 12.59
CA ARG A 86 22.53 0.81 11.35
C ARG A 86 23.98 1.25 11.18
N THR A 87 24.81 0.41 10.58
CA THR A 87 26.19 0.79 10.25
C THR A 87 26.23 1.85 9.14
N VAL A 88 27.35 2.56 9.03
CA VAL A 88 27.56 3.59 8.00
C VAL A 88 27.41 3.01 6.58
N ARG A 89 27.90 1.78 6.35
CA ARG A 89 27.78 1.08 5.07
C ARG A 89 26.33 0.73 4.75
N GLU A 90 25.61 0.10 5.68
CA GLU A 90 24.19 -0.25 5.50
C GLU A 90 23.32 0.99 5.24
N THR A 91 23.62 2.09 5.94
CA THR A 91 22.92 3.36 5.74
C THR A 91 23.21 3.95 4.36
N ALA A 92 24.48 3.93 3.92
CA ALA A 92 24.86 4.39 2.60
C ALA A 92 24.19 3.58 1.49
N ASP A 93 24.22 2.25 1.57
CA ASP A 93 23.59 1.39 0.57
C ASP A 93 22.07 1.57 0.52
N LEU A 94 21.40 1.78 1.67
CA LEU A 94 19.95 2.03 1.73
C LEU A 94 19.52 3.28 0.96
N VAL A 95 20.35 4.33 0.99
CA VAL A 95 20.06 5.61 0.31
C VAL A 95 20.71 5.70 -1.08
N GLY A 96 21.44 4.66 -1.51
CA GLY A 96 22.09 4.58 -2.81
C GLY A 96 23.48 5.23 -2.90
N PHE A 97 24.13 5.50 -1.76
CA PHE A 97 25.52 5.92 -1.71
C PHE A 97 26.49 4.73 -1.70
N LYS A 98 27.73 4.98 -2.11
CA LYS A 98 28.84 4.04 -2.01
C LYS A 98 29.93 4.61 -1.12
N LEU A 99 30.56 3.76 -0.32
CA LEU A 99 31.61 4.21 0.58
C LEU A 99 32.93 4.35 -0.19
N PRO A 100 33.75 5.38 0.10
CA PRO A 100 35.03 5.58 -0.58
C PRO A 100 36.00 4.39 -0.46
N HIS A 101 35.92 3.61 0.63
CA HIS A 101 36.74 2.41 0.89
C HIS A 101 36.02 1.09 0.53
N ASP A 102 35.04 1.13 -0.37
CA ASP A 102 34.51 -0.13 -0.90
C ASP A 102 35.55 -0.72 -1.87
N PRO A 103 35.87 -2.03 -1.76
CA PRO A 103 36.95 -2.65 -2.54
C PRO A 103 36.78 -2.49 -4.05
N ASN A 104 35.55 -2.27 -4.53
CA ASN A 104 35.24 -1.99 -5.93
C ASN A 104 35.59 -0.56 -6.37
N ILE A 105 35.50 0.43 -5.48
CA ILE A 105 35.95 1.81 -5.73
C ILE A 105 37.46 1.90 -5.56
N ASP A 106 38.03 1.21 -4.56
CA ASP A 106 39.47 1.16 -4.37
C ASP A 106 40.18 0.50 -5.57
N LEU A 107 39.61 -0.57 -6.16
CA LEU A 107 40.14 -1.15 -7.41
C LEU A 107 40.07 -0.16 -8.59
N PHE A 108 38.99 0.60 -8.69
CA PHE A 108 38.80 1.58 -9.77
C PHE A 108 39.73 2.78 -9.62
N MET A 109 39.89 3.27 -8.39
CA MET A 109 40.81 4.36 -8.07
C MET A 109 42.27 3.91 -8.15
N SER A 110 42.61 2.67 -7.77
CA SER A 110 43.95 2.13 -7.97
C SER A 110 44.29 1.93 -9.45
N MET A 111 43.30 1.56 -10.28
CA MET A 111 43.49 1.45 -11.73
C MET A 111 43.64 2.81 -12.42
N LEU A 112 42.95 3.85 -11.94
CA LEU A 112 43.06 5.21 -12.48
C LEU A 112 44.28 5.97 -11.97
N CYS A 113 44.74 5.70 -10.74
CA CYS A 113 45.81 6.45 -10.11
C CYS A 113 47.21 5.87 -10.33
N GLY A 114 47.36 4.77 -11.08
CA GLY A 114 48.64 4.28 -11.63
C GLY A 114 49.79 4.25 -10.61
N SER A 115 50.04 3.08 -10.03
CA SER A 115 51.22 2.80 -9.20
C SER A 115 52.48 3.52 -9.70
N VAL A 116 52.99 4.47 -8.89
CA VAL A 116 54.39 4.92 -8.95
C VAL A 116 55.25 3.89 -8.22
#